data_AF-A0A3E2CFF0-F1
#
_entry.id   AF-A0A3E2CFF0-F1
#
_cell.length_a   1.000
_cell.length_b   1.000
_cell.length_c   1.000
_cell.angle_alpha   90.00
_cell.angle_beta   90.00
_cell.angle_gamma   90.00
#
_symmetry.space_group_name_H-M   'P 1'
#
loop_
_entity.id
_entity.type
_entity.pdbx_description
1 polymer ?
#
loop_
_entity_poly.entity_id
_entity_poly.type
_entity_poly.pdbx_seq_one_letter_code
_entity_poly.pdbx_strand_id
1 'polypeptide(L)'
;NHDTMIAICDEYADGRDMSWLWDVDFTCFSGSGVTCVSGTRAWDMALRLQYDKVASRNVNTDLEEDVKTFVNGDFSSDAKNAKRIYCTYTAMLRVRSTLGQIASVKDVGVGK
;
A
#
# COMPACT_ATOMS: atom_id res chain seq x y z
N ASN A 1 7.44 7.52 13.67
CA ASN A 1 6.41 7.68 12.61
C ASN A 1 6.78 6.79 11.43
N HIS A 2 5.78 6.36 10.66
CA HIS A 2 6.01 5.56 9.46
C HIS A 2 5.29 6.20 8.27
N ASP A 3 5.95 6.26 7.12
CA ASP A 3 5.24 6.49 5.87
C ASP A 3 4.49 5.21 5.52
N THR A 4 3.19 5.33 5.22
CA THR A 4 2.33 4.16 5.00
C THR A 4 1.83 4.12 3.57
N MET A 5 1.98 2.97 2.93
CA MET A 5 1.34 2.61 1.67
C MET A 5 0.31 1.50 1.91
N ILE A 6 -0.84 1.56 1.24
CA ILE A 6 -1.85 0.50 1.22
C ILE A 6 -2.07 0.07 -0.24
N ALA A 7 -1.78 -1.17 -0.58
CA ALA A 7 -1.96 -1.70 -1.93
C ALA A 7 -3.02 -2.81 -1.96
N ILE A 8 -4.13 -2.55 -2.63
CA ILE A 8 -5.28 -3.45 -2.67
C ILE A 8 -5.52 -3.92 -4.11
N CYS A 9 -5.43 -5.24 -4.30
CA CYS A 9 -5.85 -5.94 -5.50
C CYS A 9 -7.00 -6.90 -5.19
N ASP A 10 -7.75 -7.29 -6.21
CA ASP A 10 -8.91 -8.17 -6.14
C ASP A 10 -8.76 -9.41 -7.04
N GLU A 11 -7.54 -9.91 -7.22
CA GLU A 11 -7.34 -11.15 -7.96
C GLU A 11 -7.97 -12.35 -7.22
N TYR A 12 -8.12 -13.49 -7.91
CA TYR A 12 -8.77 -14.67 -7.30
C TYR A 12 -8.15 -15.06 -5.95
N ALA A 13 -6.84 -14.94 -5.80
CA ALA A 13 -6.13 -15.23 -4.55
C ALA A 13 -6.28 -14.15 -3.47
N ASP A 14 -6.73 -12.95 -3.81
CA ASP A 14 -7.00 -11.86 -2.86
C ASP A 14 -8.44 -11.85 -2.36
N GLY A 15 -9.36 -12.42 -3.15
CA GLY A 15 -10.79 -12.25 -2.98
C GLY A 15 -11.31 -11.14 -3.89
N ARG A 16 -12.33 -11.48 -4.70
CA ARG A 16 -12.99 -10.52 -5.60
C ARG A 16 -14.01 -9.62 -4.88
N ASP A 17 -14.47 -10.05 -3.71
CA ASP A 17 -15.36 -9.27 -2.86
C ASP A 17 -14.53 -8.40 -1.90
N MET A 18 -14.69 -7.08 -2.03
CA MET A 18 -13.97 -6.07 -1.25
C MET A 18 -14.79 -5.53 -0.08
N SER A 19 -15.93 -6.16 0.24
CA SER A 19 -16.79 -5.78 1.37
C SER A 19 -16.03 -5.76 2.70
N TRP A 20 -15.04 -6.62 2.87
CA TRP A 20 -14.19 -6.68 4.06
C TRP A 20 -13.48 -5.35 4.39
N LEU A 21 -13.24 -4.48 3.40
CA LEU A 21 -12.67 -3.14 3.64
C LEU A 21 -13.51 -2.33 4.63
N TRP A 22 -14.81 -2.55 4.65
CA TRP A 22 -15.75 -1.84 5.51
C TRP A 22 -15.76 -2.35 6.95
N ASP A 23 -15.29 -3.56 7.19
CA ASP A 23 -15.17 -4.14 8.54
C ASP A 23 -13.88 -3.73 9.25
N VAL A 24 -12.90 -3.18 8.51
CA VAL A 24 -11.60 -2.76 9.06
C VAL A 24 -11.66 -1.31 9.56
N ASP A 25 -11.15 -1.07 10.77
CA ASP A 25 -10.99 0.27 11.36
C ASP A 25 -9.68 0.92 10.90
N PHE A 26 -9.77 1.98 10.09
CA PHE A 26 -8.62 2.75 9.62
C PHE A 26 -8.38 4.04 10.44
N THR A 27 -9.18 4.33 11.47
CA THR A 27 -9.07 5.57 12.26
C THR A 27 -7.71 5.71 12.96
N CYS A 28 -6.99 4.60 13.16
CA CYS A 28 -5.61 4.61 13.64
C CYS A 28 -4.63 5.39 12.75
N PHE A 29 -4.96 5.61 11.47
CA PHE A 29 -4.19 6.44 10.54
C PHE A 29 -4.61 7.91 10.52
N SER A 30 -5.64 8.33 11.26
CA SER A 30 -6.15 9.71 11.21
C SER A 30 -5.09 10.78 11.52
N GLY A 31 -4.12 10.48 12.40
CA GLY A 31 -3.03 11.39 12.73
C GLY A 31 -1.89 11.45 11.70
N SER A 32 -1.62 10.37 10.97
CA SER A 32 -0.50 10.31 10.00
C SER A 32 -0.96 10.42 8.55
N GLY A 33 -2.20 10.06 8.26
CA GLY A 33 -2.69 9.77 6.92
C GLY A 33 -2.05 8.50 6.33
N VAL A 34 -2.42 8.25 5.06
CA VAL A 34 -1.84 7.25 4.18
C VAL A 34 -1.17 7.97 3.02
N THR A 35 0.11 7.72 2.84
CA THR A 35 0.94 8.40 1.84
C THR A 35 0.56 7.96 0.42
N CYS A 36 0.38 6.67 0.22
CA CYS A 36 0.11 6.09 -1.09
C CYS A 36 -0.92 4.97 -0.99
N VAL A 37 -1.91 5.01 -1.88
CA VAL A 37 -2.91 3.95 -2.05
C VAL A 37 -2.78 3.43 -3.47
N SER A 38 -2.59 2.12 -3.63
CA SER A 38 -2.32 1.52 -4.93
C SER A 38 -3.03 0.19 -5.19
N GLY A 39 -2.81 -0.40 -6.37
CA GLY A 39 -3.41 -1.66 -6.82
C GLY A 39 -4.74 -1.48 -7.58
N THR A 40 -5.31 -2.59 -8.06
CA THR A 40 -6.51 -2.56 -8.93
C THR A 40 -7.72 -1.91 -8.25
N ARG A 41 -7.76 -1.92 -6.90
CA ARG A 41 -8.84 -1.35 -6.09
C ARG A 41 -8.40 -0.12 -5.29
N ALA A 42 -7.39 0.61 -5.78
CA ALA A 42 -6.87 1.80 -5.10
C ALA A 42 -7.97 2.84 -4.80
N TRP A 43 -8.89 3.06 -5.74
CA TRP A 43 -9.97 4.04 -5.59
C TRP A 43 -11.01 3.62 -4.54
N ASP A 44 -11.32 2.32 -4.42
CA ASP A 44 -12.21 1.82 -3.36
C ASP A 44 -11.57 1.99 -1.98
N MET A 45 -10.27 1.71 -1.87
CA MET A 45 -9.52 1.93 -0.65
C MET A 45 -9.44 3.43 -0.29
N ALA A 46 -9.20 4.30 -1.26
CA ALA A 46 -9.20 5.75 -1.02
C ALA A 46 -10.56 6.25 -0.53
N LEU A 47 -11.65 5.75 -1.14
CA LEU A 47 -13.01 6.03 -0.68
C LEU A 47 -13.21 5.52 0.75
N ARG A 48 -12.79 4.28 1.06
CA ARG A 48 -12.89 3.71 2.40
C ARG A 48 -12.15 4.58 3.44
N LEU A 49 -10.94 5.03 3.14
CA LEU A 49 -10.17 5.93 4.03
C LEU A 49 -10.91 7.27 4.27
N GLN A 50 -11.56 7.81 3.24
CA GLN A 50 -12.31 9.05 3.34
C GLN A 50 -13.47 8.95 4.35
N TYR A 51 -14.15 7.79 4.43
CA TYR A 51 -15.22 7.57 5.41
C TYR A 51 -14.70 7.64 6.86
N ASP A 52 -13.47 7.20 7.12
CA ASP A 52 -12.81 7.33 8.42
C ASP A 52 -12.10 8.68 8.62
N LYS A 53 -12.27 9.62 7.67
CA LYS A 53 -11.58 10.93 7.64
C LYS A 53 -10.06 10.80 7.65
N VAL A 54 -9.53 9.71 7.08
CA VAL A 54 -8.10 9.51 6.90
C VAL A 54 -7.69 10.10 5.56
N ALA A 55 -6.71 11.00 5.58
CA ALA A 55 -6.18 11.59 4.35
C ALA A 55 -5.36 10.57 3.56
N SER A 56 -5.67 10.40 2.27
CA SER A 56 -4.83 9.70 1.29
C SER A 56 -4.19 10.70 0.33
N ARG A 57 -2.86 10.70 0.18
CA ARG A 57 -2.16 11.69 -0.66
C ARG A 57 -2.04 11.28 -2.12
N ASN A 58 -1.39 10.15 -2.40
CA ASN A 58 -1.26 9.60 -3.75
C ASN A 58 -2.20 8.41 -3.90
N VAL A 59 -3.00 8.39 -4.97
CA VAL A 59 -3.92 7.28 -5.29
C VAL A 59 -3.79 6.97 -6.78
N ASN A 60 -3.32 5.78 -7.12
CA ASN A 60 -3.13 5.32 -8.50
C ASN A 60 -3.31 3.80 -8.57
N THR A 61 -3.59 3.24 -9.74
CA THR A 61 -3.71 1.79 -9.95
C THR A 61 -2.40 1.13 -10.40
N ASP A 62 -1.39 1.91 -10.81
CA ASP A 62 -0.07 1.39 -11.18
C ASP A 62 0.78 1.08 -9.94
N LEU A 63 0.72 -0.19 -9.52
CA LEU A 63 1.38 -0.66 -8.31
C LEU A 63 2.91 -0.60 -8.40
N GLU A 64 3.50 -0.98 -9.53
CA GLU A 64 4.95 -1.04 -9.69
C GLU A 64 5.56 0.37 -9.70
N GLU A 65 4.93 1.32 -10.38
CA GLU A 65 5.35 2.72 -10.37
C GLU A 65 5.20 3.35 -8.98
N ASP A 66 4.07 3.10 -8.32
CA ASP A 66 3.82 3.62 -6.98
C ASP A 66 4.79 3.04 -5.95
N VAL A 67 5.15 1.76 -6.02
CA VAL A 67 6.15 1.16 -5.12
C VAL A 67 7.51 1.82 -5.32
N LYS A 68 7.95 1.99 -6.57
CA LYS A 68 9.22 2.66 -6.90
C LYS A 68 9.22 4.09 -6.35
N THR A 69 8.15 4.81 -6.60
CA THR A 69 8.00 6.19 -6.14
C THR A 69 7.97 6.22 -4.62
N PHE A 70 7.13 5.40 -3.97
CA PHE A 70 7.00 5.32 -2.51
C PHE A 70 8.32 5.01 -1.81
N VAL A 71 9.13 4.10 -2.35
CA VAL A 71 10.43 3.71 -1.77
C VAL A 71 11.49 4.79 -1.98
N ASN A 72 11.55 5.40 -3.16
CA ASN A 72 12.57 6.41 -3.50
C ASN A 72 12.18 7.84 -3.10
N GLY A 73 10.89 8.08 -2.89
CA GLY A 73 10.33 9.41 -2.66
C GLY A 73 10.52 9.86 -1.22
N ASP A 74 10.81 11.15 -1.07
CA ASP A 74 10.73 11.89 0.19
C ASP A 74 9.29 12.30 0.46
N PHE A 75 8.45 11.31 0.76
CA PHE A 75 7.05 11.55 1.15
C PHE A 75 6.91 12.11 2.58
N SER A 76 8.02 12.17 3.31
CA SER A 76 8.17 12.65 4.67
C SER A 76 9.19 13.78 4.71
N SER A 77 8.90 14.87 5.42
CA SER A 77 9.86 15.92 5.76
C SER A 77 11.01 15.43 6.64
N ASP A 78 10.87 14.24 7.24
CA ASP A 78 11.91 13.53 7.98
C ASP A 78 12.36 12.29 7.19
N ALA A 79 13.52 12.36 6.55
CA ALA A 79 14.15 11.27 5.79
C ALA A 79 14.48 10.00 6.61
N LYS A 80 14.06 9.95 7.89
CA LYS A 80 14.29 8.84 8.83
C LYS A 80 13.04 8.03 9.18
N ASN A 81 11.86 8.36 8.66
CA ASN A 81 10.65 7.59 8.96
C ASN A 81 10.69 6.23 8.25
N ALA A 82 10.46 5.16 9.01
CA ALA A 82 10.43 3.81 8.46
C ALA A 82 9.23 3.65 7.51
N LYS A 83 9.44 3.05 6.34
CA LYS A 83 8.37 2.84 5.35
C LYS A 83 7.60 1.56 5.66
N ARG A 84 6.28 1.59 5.57
CA ARG A 84 5.39 0.45 5.84
C ARG A 84 4.40 0.27 4.69
N ILE A 85 4.23 -0.97 4.24
CA ILE A 85 3.30 -1.33 3.17
C ILE A 85 2.33 -2.39 3.70
N TYR A 86 1.03 -2.10 3.66
CA TYR A 86 -0.04 -3.08 3.84
C TYR A 86 -0.56 -3.48 2.47
N CYS A 87 -0.70 -4.77 2.20
CA CYS A 87 -1.11 -5.22 0.88
C CYS A 87 -1.90 -6.54 0.91
N THR A 88 -2.78 -6.73 -0.07
CA THR A 88 -3.37 -8.04 -0.36
C THR A 88 -2.32 -9.00 -0.91
N TYR A 89 -2.64 -10.28 -1.01
CA TYR A 89 -1.67 -11.33 -1.31
C TYR A 89 -0.96 -11.14 -2.66
N THR A 90 -1.68 -10.94 -3.76
CA THR A 90 -1.05 -10.76 -5.08
C THR A 90 -0.36 -9.40 -5.20
N ALA A 91 -0.89 -8.37 -4.54
CA ALA A 91 -0.21 -7.08 -4.42
C ALA A 91 1.14 -7.24 -3.70
N MET A 92 1.19 -8.02 -2.62
CA MET A 92 2.41 -8.32 -1.87
C MET A 92 3.48 -9.00 -2.76
N LEU A 93 3.08 -9.95 -3.60
CA LEU A 93 4.00 -10.60 -4.55
C LEU A 93 4.60 -9.59 -5.54
N ARG A 94 3.77 -8.72 -6.12
CA ARG A 94 4.19 -7.66 -7.06
C ARG A 94 5.09 -6.62 -6.39
N VAL A 95 4.74 -6.21 -5.17
CA VAL A 95 5.55 -5.31 -4.32
C VAL A 95 6.91 -5.94 -4.06
N ARG A 96 6.98 -7.21 -3.64
CA ARG A 96 8.25 -7.92 -3.38
C ARG A 96 9.12 -8.03 -4.62
N SER A 97 8.51 -8.37 -5.77
CA SER A 97 9.22 -8.43 -7.06
C SER A 97 9.85 -7.08 -7.40
N THR A 98 9.08 -5.99 -7.28
CA THR A 98 9.55 -4.62 -7.52
C THR A 98 10.65 -4.21 -6.53
N LEU A 99 10.47 -4.49 -5.24
CA LEU A 99 11.47 -4.20 -4.21
C LEU A 99 12.76 -4.98 -4.43
N GLY A 100 12.70 -6.23 -4.91
CA GLY A 100 13.87 -7.04 -5.22
C GLY A 100 14.75 -6.47 -6.33
N GLN A 101 14.23 -5.53 -7.13
CA GLN A 101 15.01 -4.79 -8.13
C GLN A 101 15.75 -3.59 -7.55
N ILE A 102 15.31 -3.07 -6.39
CA ILE A 102 15.73 -1.77 -5.83
C ILE A 102 16.54 -1.98 -4.55
N ALA A 103 16.27 -3.03 -3.78
CA ALA A 103 16.87 -3.30 -2.49
C ALA A 103 17.10 -4.80 -2.27
N SER A 104 17.99 -5.12 -1.31
CA SER A 104 18.16 -6.50 -0.85
C SER A 104 16.93 -6.94 -0.06
N VAL A 105 16.07 -7.75 -0.68
CA VAL A 105 14.87 -8.31 -0.04
C VAL A 105 15.18 -9.71 0.47
N LYS A 106 14.92 -9.97 1.75
CA LYS A 106 15.07 -11.31 2.34
C LYS A 106 14.11 -12.28 1.64
N ASP A 107 14.66 -13.35 1.09
CA ASP A 107 13.86 -14.42 0.51
C ASP A 107 13.02 -15.11 1.60
N VAL A 108 11.73 -15.30 1.34
CA VAL A 108 10.79 -15.96 2.25
C VAL A 108 10.18 -17.22 1.63
N GLY A 109 10.79 -17.75 0.55
CA GLY A 109 10.38 -19.03 -0.03
C GLY A 109 9.27 -18.94 -1.07
N VAL A 110 9.07 -17.76 -1.67
CA VAL A 110 8.18 -17.59 -2.83
C VAL A 110 9.10 -17.32 -4.03
N GLY A 111 9.35 -18.36 -4.82
CA GLY A 111 10.42 -18.43 -5.82
C GLY A 111 10.47 -17.27 -6.81
N LYS A 112 11.67 -17.03 -7.34
CA LYS A 112 11.91 -16.13 -8.47
C LYS A 112 11.18 -16.56 -9.74
#